data_AF-A0A965RSL5-F1
#
_entry.id   AF-A0A965RSL5-F1
#
_cell.length_a   1.000
_cell.length_b   1.000
_cell.length_c   1.000
_cell.angle_alpha   90.00
_cell.angle_beta   90.00
_cell.angle_gamma   90.00
#
_symmetry.space_group_name_H-M   'P 1'
#
loop_
_entity.id
_entity.type
_entity.pdbx_description
1 polymer ?
#
loop_
_entity_poly.entity_id
_entity_poly.type
_entity_poly.pdbx_seq_one_letter_code
_entity_poly.pdbx_strand_id
1 'polypeptide(L)'
;DNKHNVNDNKFSKHKFDQYPFFPQHIKNYDNSKKSAIVVGWKSLLKVSKKNKNWDVCINGKSDNDCLAQISKLVTAAEQDIYMLHFNDVDFAGHTTGFEPNNPKYIQAIEEVDRKIGELMKTLKSRPQYSKENWLILSSTDHGGTGMHHSGNSIQERKVWWIASASFLPKLEINANDPGSYFYTELTPDSTIINSYPSIVDIAVTAIHHMLPSADETKFKAWGLDGKSWLNFNPKEKNELHLNVSSLPNEAKFSNNSGSINMVLKELKK
;
A
#
# COMPACT_ATOMS: atom_id res chain seq x y z
N ASP A 1 3.83 -16.78 -11.32
CA ASP A 1 3.36 -15.72 -12.25
C ASP A 1 4.09 -14.38 -12.16
N ASN A 2 5.16 -14.20 -12.94
CA ASN A 2 5.91 -12.93 -13.03
C ASN A 2 5.31 -12.00 -14.10
N LYS A 3 4.01 -11.67 -13.95
CA LYS A 3 3.19 -11.04 -15.00
C LYS A 3 3.74 -9.69 -15.47
N HIS A 4 3.97 -8.77 -14.53
CA HIS A 4 4.50 -7.44 -14.84
C HIS A 4 6.01 -7.45 -15.17
N ASN A 5 6.71 -8.57 -14.97
CA ASN A 5 8.10 -8.79 -15.35
C ASN A 5 9.12 -7.81 -14.71
N VAL A 6 8.83 -7.34 -13.49
CA VAL A 6 9.73 -6.51 -12.68
C VAL A 6 10.39 -7.42 -11.66
N ASN A 7 11.68 -7.65 -11.83
CA ASN A 7 12.46 -8.62 -11.05
C ASN A 7 13.64 -7.98 -10.31
N ASP A 8 13.87 -6.69 -10.56
CA ASP A 8 15.00 -5.96 -10.02
C ASP A 8 14.72 -4.46 -9.97
N ASN A 9 15.62 -3.73 -9.32
CA ASN A 9 15.56 -2.28 -9.18
C ASN A 9 15.87 -1.52 -10.48
N LYS A 10 16.17 -2.22 -11.59
CA LYS A 10 16.42 -1.61 -12.90
C LYS A 10 15.13 -1.43 -13.69
N PHE A 11 14.09 -2.22 -13.38
CA PHE A 11 12.79 -2.22 -14.07
C PHE A 11 12.92 -2.41 -15.59
N SER A 12 14.02 -3.00 -16.07
CA SER A 12 14.39 -2.94 -17.50
C SER A 12 13.53 -3.82 -18.40
N LYS A 13 13.00 -4.92 -17.85
CA LYS A 13 12.22 -5.94 -18.59
C LYS A 13 10.71 -5.82 -18.34
N HIS A 14 10.23 -4.71 -17.76
CA HIS A 14 8.84 -4.57 -17.37
C HIS A 14 7.85 -4.81 -18.53
N LYS A 15 6.63 -5.24 -18.21
CA LYS A 15 5.51 -5.40 -19.16
C LYS A 15 4.38 -4.41 -18.88
N PHE A 16 4.70 -3.16 -18.58
CA PHE A 16 3.71 -2.16 -18.16
C PHE A 16 2.65 -1.79 -19.20
N ASP A 17 2.89 -2.05 -20.49
CA ASP A 17 1.84 -1.87 -21.50
C ASP A 17 0.73 -2.92 -21.36
N GLN A 18 1.06 -4.12 -20.85
CA GLN A 18 0.11 -5.21 -20.59
C GLN A 18 -0.43 -5.17 -19.14
N TYR A 19 0.42 -4.78 -18.20
CA TYR A 19 0.11 -4.70 -16.76
C TYR A 19 0.44 -3.30 -16.25
N PRO A 20 -0.40 -2.30 -16.56
CA PRO A 20 -0.16 -0.91 -16.17
C PRO A 20 -0.37 -0.72 -14.67
N PHE A 21 0.06 0.43 -14.14
CA PHE A 21 -0.26 0.77 -12.77
C PHE A 21 -1.77 1.00 -12.58
N PHE A 22 -2.25 0.73 -11.36
CA PHE A 22 -3.68 0.74 -11.05
C PHE A 22 -4.45 2.03 -11.42
N PRO A 23 -3.88 3.26 -11.38
CA PRO A 23 -4.61 4.45 -11.80
C PRO A 23 -5.03 4.41 -13.27
N GLN A 24 -4.32 3.66 -14.12
CA GLN A 24 -4.69 3.51 -15.51
C GLN A 24 -6.01 2.76 -15.69
N HIS A 25 -6.22 1.70 -14.91
CA HIS A 25 -7.49 0.98 -14.93
C HIS A 25 -8.65 1.92 -14.56
N ILE A 26 -8.44 2.82 -13.60
CA ILE A 26 -9.45 3.79 -13.18
C ILE A 26 -9.75 4.80 -14.31
N LYS A 27 -8.71 5.39 -14.89
CA LYS A 27 -8.82 6.42 -15.94
C LYS A 27 -9.36 5.91 -17.27
N ASN A 28 -9.19 4.62 -17.56
CA ASN A 28 -9.82 3.98 -18.72
C ASN A 28 -11.36 3.97 -18.64
N TYR A 29 -11.93 4.07 -17.43
CA TYR A 29 -13.37 4.15 -17.21
C TYR A 29 -13.85 5.58 -16.95
N ASP A 30 -13.10 6.34 -16.16
CA ASP A 30 -13.39 7.74 -15.87
C ASP A 30 -12.11 8.57 -16.01
N ASN A 31 -11.93 9.16 -17.19
CA ASN A 31 -10.75 9.96 -17.51
C ASN A 31 -10.70 11.32 -16.79
N SER A 32 -11.77 11.68 -16.04
CA SER A 32 -11.76 12.88 -15.21
C SER A 32 -10.98 12.69 -13.91
N LYS A 33 -10.75 11.43 -13.50
CA LYS A 33 -10.00 11.09 -12.28
C LYS A 33 -8.55 11.52 -12.40
N LYS A 34 -8.07 12.16 -11.34
CA LYS A 34 -6.68 12.64 -11.26
C LYS A 34 -5.90 11.90 -10.18
N SER A 35 -4.61 11.69 -10.42
CA SER A 35 -3.72 10.90 -9.56
C SER A 35 -2.37 11.56 -9.35
N ALA A 36 -1.87 11.49 -8.12
CA ALA A 36 -0.54 11.93 -7.75
C ALA A 36 0.23 10.84 -7.01
N ILE A 37 1.53 10.80 -7.26
CA ILE A 37 2.48 9.99 -6.53
C ILE A 37 3.66 10.84 -6.03
N VAL A 38 4.02 10.66 -4.77
CA VAL A 38 5.20 11.24 -4.12
C VAL A 38 6.06 10.09 -3.60
N VAL A 39 7.30 10.00 -4.05
CA VAL A 39 8.20 8.90 -3.68
C VAL A 39 9.57 9.40 -3.24
N GLY A 40 10.11 8.79 -2.18
CA GLY A 40 11.48 9.00 -1.73
C GLY A 40 12.54 8.24 -2.55
N TRP A 41 12.14 7.17 -3.24
CA TRP A 41 13.07 6.31 -3.97
C TRP A 41 13.17 6.68 -5.46
N LYS A 42 14.37 7.03 -5.92
CA LYS A 42 14.63 7.51 -7.29
C LYS A 42 14.26 6.49 -8.38
N SER A 43 14.49 5.20 -8.15
CA SER A 43 14.17 4.18 -9.16
C SER A 43 12.66 4.02 -9.32
N LEU A 44 11.91 4.04 -8.20
CA LEU A 44 10.45 4.05 -8.23
C LEU A 44 9.91 5.29 -8.96
N LEU A 45 10.49 6.48 -8.70
CA LEU A 45 10.11 7.69 -9.44
C LEU A 45 10.31 7.53 -10.96
N LYS A 46 11.48 7.01 -11.36
CA LYS A 46 11.82 6.84 -12.78
C LYS A 46 10.83 5.93 -13.47
N VAL A 47 10.40 4.86 -12.81
CA VAL A 47 9.41 3.95 -13.37
C VAL A 47 8.00 4.53 -13.35
N SER A 48 7.59 5.21 -12.28
CA SER A 48 6.29 5.89 -12.21
C SER A 48 6.11 6.99 -13.27
N LYS A 49 7.18 7.65 -13.69
CA LYS A 49 7.15 8.60 -14.82
C LYS A 49 7.03 7.92 -16.19
N LYS A 50 7.46 6.67 -16.32
CA LYS A 50 7.43 5.90 -17.57
C LYS A 50 6.13 5.11 -17.73
N ASN A 51 5.66 4.51 -16.63
CA ASN A 51 4.36 3.86 -16.55
C ASN A 51 3.31 4.96 -16.41
N LYS A 52 2.98 5.57 -17.56
CA LYS A 52 2.07 6.70 -17.71
C LYS A 52 0.82 6.45 -16.85
N ASN A 53 0.14 7.53 -16.45
CA ASN A 53 -1.14 7.58 -15.71
C ASN A 53 -1.07 8.01 -14.24
N TRP A 54 0.10 8.45 -13.77
CA TRP A 54 0.18 9.48 -12.73
C TRP A 54 0.17 10.86 -13.37
N ASP A 55 -0.75 11.74 -12.98
CA ASP A 55 -0.77 13.12 -13.49
C ASP A 55 0.32 13.98 -12.83
N VAL A 56 0.62 13.66 -11.57
CA VAL A 56 1.66 14.32 -10.79
C VAL A 56 2.63 13.28 -10.24
N CYS A 57 3.92 13.43 -10.56
CA CYS A 57 5.01 12.56 -10.08
C CYS A 57 6.10 13.40 -9.40
N ILE A 58 6.16 13.36 -8.07
CA ILE A 58 7.12 14.15 -7.28
C ILE A 58 8.18 13.25 -6.66
N ASN A 59 9.42 13.72 -6.72
CA ASN A 59 10.56 13.14 -6.03
C ASN A 59 10.73 13.82 -4.67
N GLY A 60 10.36 13.15 -3.58
CA GLY A 60 10.71 13.64 -2.26
C GLY A 60 12.18 13.36 -1.97
N LYS A 61 12.92 14.36 -1.51
CA LYS A 61 14.36 14.23 -1.24
C LYS A 61 14.68 13.54 0.08
N SER A 62 13.69 13.46 0.95
CA SER A 62 13.66 12.76 2.24
C SER A 62 12.21 12.46 2.58
N ASP A 63 11.95 11.64 3.59
CA ASP A 63 10.56 11.37 4.00
C ASP A 63 9.85 12.61 4.54
N ASN A 64 10.58 13.56 5.15
CA ASN A 64 10.01 14.86 5.53
C ASN A 64 9.59 15.68 4.30
N ASP A 65 10.39 15.68 3.23
CA ASP A 65 10.00 16.32 1.97
C ASP A 65 8.83 15.57 1.31
N CYS A 66 8.84 14.23 1.31
CA CYS A 66 7.70 13.43 0.85
C CYS A 66 6.40 13.84 1.57
N LEU A 67 6.42 13.92 2.90
CA LEU A 67 5.30 14.35 3.72
C LEU A 67 4.85 15.78 3.35
N ALA A 68 5.79 16.72 3.21
CA ALA A 68 5.46 18.10 2.86
C ALA A 68 4.81 18.20 1.47
N GLN A 69 5.33 17.49 0.48
CA GLN A 69 4.81 17.52 -0.89
C GLN A 69 3.42 16.88 -0.98
N ILE A 70 3.23 15.71 -0.38
CA ILE A 70 1.92 15.05 -0.41
C ILE A 70 0.88 15.84 0.40
N SER A 71 1.28 16.47 1.51
CA SER A 71 0.40 17.33 2.30
C SER A 71 -0.08 18.52 1.49
N LYS A 72 0.78 19.15 0.67
CA LYS A 72 0.38 20.23 -0.25
C LYS A 72 -0.66 19.76 -1.26
N LEU A 73 -0.45 18.60 -1.89
CA LEU A 73 -1.40 18.03 -2.85
C LEU A 73 -2.74 17.69 -2.18
N VAL A 74 -2.67 17.06 -1.00
CA VAL A 74 -3.84 16.74 -0.17
C VAL A 74 -4.52 18.01 0.33
N THR A 75 -3.87 19.14 0.53
CA THR A 75 -4.57 20.40 0.85
C THR A 75 -5.23 20.99 -0.39
N ALA A 76 -4.53 20.98 -1.54
CA ALA A 76 -5.01 21.55 -2.80
C ALA A 76 -6.24 20.84 -3.38
N ALA A 77 -6.43 19.55 -3.06
CA ALA A 77 -7.61 18.78 -3.46
C ALA A 77 -7.79 18.50 -4.95
N GLU A 78 -6.75 18.65 -5.76
CA GLU A 78 -6.85 18.54 -7.21
C GLU A 78 -6.80 17.10 -7.73
N GLN A 79 -6.44 16.14 -6.87
CA GLN A 79 -6.40 14.72 -7.22
C GLN A 79 -7.46 13.91 -6.46
N ASP A 80 -7.81 12.76 -7.04
CA ASP A 80 -8.65 11.72 -6.45
C ASP A 80 -7.80 10.59 -5.86
N ILE A 81 -6.61 10.34 -6.42
CA ILE A 81 -5.73 9.24 -6.00
C ILE A 81 -4.40 9.84 -5.53
N TYR A 82 -3.97 9.50 -4.32
CA TYR A 82 -2.70 9.94 -3.75
C TYR A 82 -1.90 8.71 -3.31
N MET A 83 -0.66 8.58 -3.78
CA MET A 83 0.26 7.54 -3.35
C MET A 83 1.53 8.16 -2.77
N LEU A 84 1.92 7.69 -1.60
CA LEU A 84 3.08 8.15 -0.85
C LEU A 84 3.98 6.95 -0.52
N HIS A 85 5.27 7.10 -0.79
CA HIS A 85 6.28 6.12 -0.44
C HIS A 85 7.36 6.76 0.44
N PHE A 86 7.51 6.21 1.65
CA PHE A 86 8.60 6.56 2.58
C PHE A 86 9.75 5.54 2.50
N ASN A 87 10.98 6.01 2.63
CA ASN A 87 12.21 5.25 2.39
C ASN A 87 13.07 5.07 3.66
N ASP A 88 12.84 5.84 4.72
CA ASP A 88 13.76 5.88 5.88
C ASP A 88 13.85 4.53 6.60
N VAL A 89 12.75 3.77 6.69
CA VAL A 89 12.70 2.44 7.34
C VAL A 89 13.58 1.43 6.60
N ASP A 90 13.47 1.38 5.27
CA ASP A 90 14.30 0.50 4.44
C ASP A 90 15.79 0.87 4.55
N PHE A 91 16.09 2.17 4.48
CA PHE A 91 17.45 2.68 4.67
C PHE A 91 18.03 2.30 6.04
N ALA A 92 17.25 2.43 7.12
CA ALA A 92 17.66 2.04 8.47
C ALA A 92 17.90 0.51 8.53
N GLY A 93 17.01 -0.29 7.97
CA GLY A 93 17.18 -1.75 7.92
C GLY A 93 18.44 -2.18 7.17
N HIS A 94 18.76 -1.55 6.05
CA HIS A 94 20.02 -1.76 5.34
C HIS A 94 21.25 -1.27 6.10
N THR A 95 21.11 -0.24 6.93
CA THR A 95 22.25 0.37 7.64
C THR A 95 22.56 -0.33 8.96
N THR A 96 21.53 -0.87 9.64
CA THR A 96 21.67 -1.36 11.00
C THR A 96 20.99 -2.70 11.26
N GLY A 97 20.12 -3.17 10.37
CA GLY A 97 19.45 -4.46 10.42
C GLY A 97 17.91 -4.39 10.60
N PHE A 98 17.19 -5.26 9.90
CA PHE A 98 15.73 -5.42 9.88
C PHE A 98 15.18 -6.25 11.05
N GLU A 99 15.63 -5.96 12.27
CA GLU A 99 15.24 -6.75 13.46
C GLU A 99 14.52 -5.91 14.52
N PRO A 100 13.57 -6.48 15.30
CA PRO A 100 12.78 -5.72 16.27
C PRO A 100 13.59 -5.32 17.50
N ASN A 101 14.71 -6.02 17.76
CA ASN A 101 15.66 -5.69 18.82
C ASN A 101 16.63 -4.55 18.41
N ASN A 102 16.53 -4.04 17.18
CA ASN A 102 17.39 -2.98 16.69
C ASN A 102 16.75 -1.60 16.95
N PRO A 103 17.25 -0.82 17.92
CA PRO A 103 16.63 0.44 18.30
C PRO A 103 16.62 1.48 17.18
N LYS A 104 17.64 1.49 16.29
CA LYS A 104 17.68 2.43 15.16
C LYS A 104 16.64 2.10 14.10
N TYR A 105 16.35 0.83 13.90
CA TYR A 105 15.33 0.37 12.97
C TYR A 105 13.92 0.66 13.50
N ILE A 106 13.68 0.35 14.79
CA ILE A 106 12.42 0.70 15.46
C ILE A 106 12.18 2.21 15.47
N GLN A 107 13.19 3.02 15.78
CA GLN A 107 13.07 4.48 15.72
C GLN A 107 12.64 4.97 14.33
N ALA A 108 13.20 4.40 13.24
CA ALA A 108 12.79 4.78 11.89
C ALA A 108 11.31 4.44 11.60
N ILE A 109 10.81 3.31 12.13
CA ILE A 109 9.39 2.92 12.04
C ILE A 109 8.53 3.93 12.79
N GLU A 110 8.87 4.27 14.03
CA GLU A 110 8.13 5.26 14.84
C GLU A 110 8.12 6.64 14.19
N GLU A 111 9.23 7.06 13.58
CA GLU A 111 9.29 8.32 12.85
C GLU A 111 8.39 8.32 11.61
N VAL A 112 8.30 7.22 10.87
CA VAL A 112 7.37 7.09 9.75
C VAL A 112 5.92 7.05 10.23
N ASP A 113 5.62 6.35 11.32
CA ASP A 113 4.27 6.34 11.92
C ASP A 113 3.81 7.75 12.31
N ARG A 114 4.69 8.53 12.97
CA ARG A 114 4.42 9.94 13.28
C ARG A 114 4.13 10.77 12.02
N LYS A 115 4.89 10.58 10.94
CA LYS A 115 4.66 11.26 9.64
C LYS A 115 3.30 10.87 9.04
N ILE A 116 2.89 9.60 9.13
CA ILE A 116 1.55 9.16 8.72
C ILE A 116 0.48 9.87 9.57
N GLY A 117 0.67 9.96 10.89
CA GLY A 117 -0.23 10.70 11.78
C GLY A 117 -0.38 12.18 11.40
N GLU A 118 0.72 12.84 11.03
CA GLU A 118 0.73 14.23 10.53
C GLU A 118 -0.04 14.38 9.21
N LEU A 119 0.14 13.46 8.26
CA LEU A 119 -0.63 13.43 7.01
C LEU A 119 -2.12 13.23 7.28
N MET A 120 -2.47 12.33 8.19
CA MET A 120 -3.87 12.07 8.55
C MET A 120 -4.55 13.27 9.20
N LYS A 121 -3.82 14.07 10.00
CA LYS A 121 -4.30 15.35 10.52
C LYS A 121 -4.55 16.35 9.39
N THR A 122 -3.61 16.47 8.44
CA THR A 122 -3.74 17.34 7.27
C THR A 122 -4.98 16.96 6.45
N LEU A 123 -5.16 15.67 6.15
CA LEU A 123 -6.30 15.14 5.42
C LEU A 123 -7.63 15.48 6.11
N LYS A 124 -7.75 15.16 7.41
CA LYS A 124 -8.97 15.39 8.19
C LYS A 124 -9.29 16.87 8.41
N SER A 125 -8.30 17.75 8.32
CA SER A 125 -8.49 19.20 8.45
C SER A 125 -9.08 19.87 7.21
N ARG A 126 -9.18 19.15 6.07
CA ARG A 126 -9.76 19.70 4.84
C ARG A 126 -11.22 20.10 5.06
N PRO A 127 -11.66 21.29 4.61
CA PRO A 127 -13.03 21.77 4.80
C PRO A 127 -14.11 20.83 4.23
N GLN A 128 -13.82 20.11 3.14
CA GLN A 128 -14.77 19.19 2.50
C GLN A 128 -14.60 17.73 2.95
N TYR A 129 -13.69 17.42 3.90
CA TYR A 129 -13.40 16.03 4.29
C TYR A 129 -14.67 15.23 4.66
N SER A 130 -15.61 15.85 5.37
CA SER A 130 -16.87 15.21 5.78
C SER A 130 -17.82 14.88 4.62
N LYS A 131 -17.67 15.56 3.47
CA LYS A 131 -18.42 15.33 2.23
C LYS A 131 -17.67 14.45 1.22
N GLU A 132 -16.49 13.98 1.59
CA GLU A 132 -15.64 13.13 0.76
C GLU A 132 -15.71 11.68 1.27
N ASN A 133 -15.57 10.74 0.35
CA ASN A 133 -15.56 9.31 0.60
C ASN A 133 -14.12 8.78 0.48
N TRP A 134 -13.38 8.87 1.58
CA TRP A 134 -11.97 8.48 1.63
C TRP A 134 -11.81 6.99 1.97
N LEU A 135 -10.97 6.31 1.20
CA LEU A 135 -10.37 5.02 1.54
C LEU A 135 -8.87 5.22 1.73
N ILE A 136 -8.38 4.90 2.92
CA ILE A 136 -6.95 4.94 3.25
C ILE A 136 -6.46 3.49 3.28
N LEU A 137 -5.44 3.19 2.48
CA LEU A 137 -4.76 1.91 2.44
C LEU A 137 -3.31 2.10 2.86
N SER A 138 -2.77 1.22 3.67
CA SER A 138 -1.39 1.35 4.13
C SER A 138 -0.78 -0.04 4.30
N SER A 139 0.46 -0.22 3.86
CA SER A 139 1.17 -1.49 3.93
C SER A 139 2.68 -1.29 3.91
N THR A 140 3.47 -2.30 4.27
CA THR A 140 4.88 -2.37 3.85
C THR A 140 4.99 -3.05 2.50
N ASP A 141 6.02 -2.73 1.73
CA ASP A 141 6.30 -3.41 0.47
C ASP A 141 7.07 -4.72 0.65
N HIS A 142 7.86 -4.83 1.72
CA HIS A 142 8.52 -6.07 2.12
C HIS A 142 8.82 -6.12 3.63
N GLY A 143 9.59 -7.11 4.04
CA GLY A 143 10.37 -7.13 5.27
C GLY A 143 11.84 -7.39 4.98
N GLY A 144 12.61 -7.81 5.99
CA GLY A 144 14.05 -8.08 5.81
C GLY A 144 14.63 -9.05 6.83
N THR A 145 15.87 -9.45 6.59
CA THR A 145 16.67 -10.30 7.49
C THR A 145 18.12 -9.81 7.55
N GLY A 146 18.69 -9.74 8.76
CA GLY A 146 19.98 -9.06 8.94
C GLY A 146 19.92 -7.66 8.34
N MET A 147 20.86 -7.28 7.47
CA MET A 147 20.89 -5.98 6.77
C MET A 147 20.46 -6.08 5.30
N HIS A 148 19.77 -7.16 4.93
CA HIS A 148 19.42 -7.46 3.55
C HIS A 148 17.94 -7.84 3.41
N HIS A 149 17.46 -7.65 2.20
CA HIS A 149 16.23 -8.24 1.69
C HIS A 149 16.48 -8.56 0.21
N SER A 150 15.82 -9.59 -0.32
CA SER A 150 15.71 -10.02 -1.75
C SER A 150 15.46 -11.53 -1.84
N GLY A 151 15.55 -12.24 -0.72
CA GLY A 151 15.17 -13.63 -0.57
C GLY A 151 13.67 -13.81 -0.44
N ASN A 152 13.30 -15.00 0.02
CA ASN A 152 11.91 -15.45 0.14
C ASN A 152 11.64 -16.04 1.51
N SER A 153 12.34 -15.58 2.54
CA SER A 153 11.99 -15.94 3.90
C SER A 153 10.61 -15.39 4.26
N ILE A 154 9.96 -15.99 5.25
CA ILE A 154 8.69 -15.46 5.78
C ILE A 154 8.89 -14.02 6.27
N GLN A 155 10.05 -13.73 6.88
CA GLN A 155 10.41 -12.42 7.40
C GLN A 155 10.50 -11.37 6.29
N GLU A 156 11.02 -11.72 5.11
CA GLU A 156 11.11 -10.80 3.97
C GLU A 156 9.77 -10.57 3.26
N ARG A 157 8.83 -11.54 3.33
CA ARG A 157 7.54 -11.45 2.65
C ARG A 157 6.39 -10.97 3.53
N LYS A 158 6.53 -11.11 4.84
CA LYS A 158 5.50 -10.67 5.77
C LYS A 158 5.40 -9.16 5.68
N VAL A 159 4.18 -8.69 5.50
CA VAL A 159 3.84 -7.27 5.45
C VAL A 159 2.62 -7.07 6.34
N TRP A 160 2.46 -5.87 6.88
CA TRP A 160 1.18 -5.50 7.49
C TRP A 160 0.32 -4.82 6.43
N TRP A 161 -1.00 -4.86 6.60
CA TRP A 161 -1.97 -4.32 5.64
C TRP A 161 -3.13 -3.70 6.40
N ILE A 162 -3.42 -2.44 6.11
CA ILE A 162 -4.46 -1.65 6.78
C ILE A 162 -5.36 -1.03 5.72
N ALA A 163 -6.67 -1.12 5.94
CA ALA A 163 -7.67 -0.32 5.24
C ALA A 163 -8.53 0.46 6.25
N SER A 164 -8.80 1.73 5.93
CA SER A 164 -9.63 2.59 6.75
C SER A 164 -10.54 3.44 5.88
N ALA A 165 -11.84 3.34 6.10
CA ALA A 165 -12.86 4.18 5.50
C ALA A 165 -14.05 4.27 6.46
N SER A 166 -14.90 5.29 6.31
CA SER A 166 -16.06 5.46 7.22
C SER A 166 -17.11 4.35 7.11
N PHE A 167 -17.15 3.66 5.97
CA PHE A 167 -18.10 2.57 5.69
C PHE A 167 -17.51 1.18 5.97
N LEU A 168 -16.22 1.08 6.29
CA LEU A 168 -15.59 -0.19 6.61
C LEU A 168 -15.84 -0.55 8.08
N PRO A 169 -16.14 -1.83 8.39
CA PRO A 169 -16.21 -2.31 9.76
C PRO A 169 -14.84 -2.24 10.44
N LYS A 170 -14.83 -2.12 11.77
CA LYS A 170 -13.60 -2.22 12.57
C LYS A 170 -13.31 -3.69 12.83
N LEU A 171 -12.30 -4.23 12.14
CA LEU A 171 -11.94 -5.64 12.19
C LEU A 171 -10.42 -5.81 12.21
N GLU A 172 -9.94 -6.86 12.86
CA GLU A 172 -8.58 -7.38 12.70
C GLU A 172 -8.69 -8.73 11.97
N ILE A 173 -7.98 -8.87 10.85
CA ILE A 173 -7.97 -10.10 10.06
C ILE A 173 -6.71 -10.87 10.44
N ASN A 174 -6.89 -11.98 11.14
CA ASN A 174 -5.81 -12.89 11.51
C ASN A 174 -5.98 -14.18 10.72
N ALA A 175 -5.07 -14.42 9.79
CA ALA A 175 -4.97 -15.66 9.05
C ALA A 175 -3.50 -16.08 8.96
N ASN A 176 -3.26 -17.38 8.82
CA ASN A 176 -1.92 -17.90 8.58
C ASN A 176 -1.38 -17.36 7.26
N ASP A 177 -0.05 -17.18 7.16
CA ASP A 177 0.59 -16.85 5.88
C ASP A 177 0.17 -17.89 4.84
N PRO A 178 -0.53 -17.48 3.76
CA PRO A 178 -1.04 -18.42 2.78
C PRO A 178 0.09 -18.99 1.91
N GLY A 179 1.33 -18.52 2.00
CA GLY A 179 2.45 -18.94 1.16
C GLY A 179 2.70 -17.99 -0.02
N SER A 180 3.60 -18.37 -0.94
CA SER A 180 4.07 -17.50 -2.02
C SER A 180 3.71 -18.03 -3.40
N TYR A 181 3.13 -17.19 -4.25
CA TYR A 181 2.72 -17.52 -5.62
C TYR A 181 3.83 -18.01 -6.57
N PHE A 182 5.10 -18.00 -6.15
CA PHE A 182 6.26 -18.19 -7.04
C PHE A 182 7.16 -19.37 -6.71
N TYR A 183 6.84 -20.18 -5.70
CA TYR A 183 7.73 -21.28 -5.29
C TYR A 183 7.00 -22.61 -5.23
N THR A 184 7.54 -23.60 -5.93
CA THR A 184 7.03 -24.98 -5.97
C THR A 184 6.96 -25.63 -4.60
N GLU A 185 7.82 -25.19 -3.67
CA GLU A 185 7.86 -25.68 -2.28
C GLU A 185 6.95 -24.89 -1.32
N LEU A 186 6.39 -23.75 -1.77
CA LEU A 186 5.53 -22.86 -0.97
C LEU A 186 4.33 -22.35 -1.78
N THR A 187 3.69 -23.26 -2.52
CA THR A 187 2.49 -22.94 -3.31
C THR A 187 1.43 -22.34 -2.39
N PRO A 188 0.77 -21.22 -2.76
CA PRO A 188 -0.22 -20.63 -1.88
C PRO A 188 -1.34 -21.61 -1.57
N ASP A 189 -1.72 -21.69 -0.30
CA ASP A 189 -2.92 -22.39 0.11
C ASP A 189 -4.13 -21.64 -0.46
N SER A 190 -4.73 -22.19 -1.51
CA SER A 190 -5.88 -21.62 -2.19
C SER A 190 -7.12 -21.46 -1.29
N THR A 191 -7.16 -22.15 -0.14
CA THR A 191 -8.24 -22.04 0.83
C THR A 191 -8.04 -20.84 1.76
N ILE A 192 -6.80 -20.53 2.13
CA ILE A 192 -6.45 -19.44 3.07
C ILE A 192 -6.19 -18.13 2.33
N ILE A 193 -5.72 -18.17 1.08
CA ILE A 193 -5.39 -16.96 0.31
C ILE A 193 -6.59 -16.02 0.13
N ASN A 194 -7.82 -16.54 0.21
CA ASN A 194 -9.05 -15.76 0.13
C ASN A 194 -9.42 -15.06 1.45
N SER A 195 -8.89 -15.51 2.58
CA SER A 195 -9.10 -14.92 3.92
C SER A 195 -7.88 -14.16 4.45
N TYR A 196 -6.79 -14.08 3.69
CA TYR A 196 -5.56 -13.37 4.05
C TYR A 196 -5.29 -12.16 3.14
N PRO A 197 -5.12 -10.93 3.66
CA PRO A 197 -4.80 -9.76 2.86
C PRO A 197 -3.34 -9.79 2.41
N SER A 198 -3.12 -9.55 1.12
CA SER A 198 -1.79 -9.48 0.53
C SER A 198 -1.54 -8.11 -0.11
N ILE A 199 -0.27 -7.77 -0.34
CA ILE A 199 0.07 -6.48 -0.96
C ILE A 199 -0.57 -6.29 -2.35
N VAL A 200 -0.78 -7.37 -3.11
CA VAL A 200 -1.43 -7.32 -4.43
C VAL A 200 -2.91 -6.92 -4.34
N ASP A 201 -3.53 -7.06 -3.16
CA ASP A 201 -4.91 -6.66 -2.91
C ASP A 201 -5.08 -5.13 -2.78
N ILE A 202 -3.99 -4.38 -2.50
CA ILE A 202 -4.03 -2.91 -2.40
C ILE A 202 -4.57 -2.30 -3.70
N ALA A 203 -4.00 -2.69 -4.84
CA ALA A 203 -4.38 -2.14 -6.15
C ALA A 203 -5.84 -2.50 -6.49
N VAL A 204 -6.27 -3.73 -6.23
CA VAL A 204 -7.63 -4.19 -6.53
C VAL A 204 -8.66 -3.51 -5.63
N THR A 205 -8.37 -3.40 -4.34
CA THR A 205 -9.22 -2.68 -3.38
C THR A 205 -9.31 -1.19 -3.74
N ALA A 206 -8.20 -0.58 -4.17
CA ALA A 206 -8.16 0.79 -4.64
C ALA A 206 -9.02 1.02 -5.88
N ILE A 207 -8.90 0.15 -6.88
CA ILE A 207 -9.71 0.23 -8.09
C ILE A 207 -11.18 0.04 -7.76
N HIS A 208 -11.53 -0.93 -6.92
CA HIS A 208 -12.92 -1.18 -6.56
C HIS A 208 -13.57 0.02 -5.83
N HIS A 209 -12.82 0.73 -4.99
CA HIS A 209 -13.31 1.98 -4.36
C HIS A 209 -13.64 3.05 -5.42
N MET A 210 -12.73 3.24 -6.37
CA MET A 210 -12.86 4.29 -7.40
C MET A 210 -13.82 3.90 -8.53
N LEU A 211 -14.05 2.60 -8.71
CA LEU A 211 -14.94 2.00 -9.69
C LEU A 211 -15.79 0.91 -9.01
N PRO A 212 -16.85 1.26 -8.28
CA PRO A 212 -17.70 0.27 -7.59
C PRO A 212 -18.38 -0.75 -8.52
N SER A 213 -18.41 -0.48 -9.83
CA SER A 213 -18.89 -1.41 -10.85
C SER A 213 -17.83 -2.41 -11.33
N ALA A 214 -16.60 -2.31 -10.84
CA ALA A 214 -15.54 -3.27 -11.11
C ALA A 214 -15.68 -4.49 -10.20
N ASP A 215 -15.94 -5.65 -10.80
CA ASP A 215 -16.11 -6.93 -10.11
C ASP A 215 -14.93 -7.87 -10.38
N GLU A 216 -14.98 -9.06 -9.78
CA GLU A 216 -13.93 -10.08 -9.93
C GLU A 216 -13.70 -10.46 -11.41
N THR A 217 -14.76 -10.48 -12.23
CA THR A 217 -14.67 -10.76 -13.66
C THR A 217 -13.81 -9.71 -14.37
N LYS A 218 -14.03 -8.42 -14.08
CA LYS A 218 -13.22 -7.32 -14.63
C LYS A 218 -11.78 -7.37 -14.14
N PHE A 219 -11.55 -7.62 -12.86
CA PHE A 219 -10.18 -7.72 -12.32
C PHE A 219 -9.38 -8.83 -13.01
N LYS A 220 -9.99 -10.01 -13.19
CA LYS A 220 -9.38 -11.12 -13.95
C LYS A 220 -9.13 -10.76 -15.42
N ALA A 221 -10.07 -10.07 -16.07
CA ALA A 221 -9.90 -9.60 -17.46
C ALA A 221 -8.75 -8.59 -17.61
N TRP A 222 -8.43 -7.82 -16.57
CA TRP A 222 -7.27 -6.94 -16.51
C TRP A 222 -5.98 -7.65 -16.06
N GLY A 223 -6.05 -8.95 -15.77
CA GLY A 223 -4.91 -9.74 -15.31
C GLY A 223 -4.48 -9.45 -13.88
N LEU A 224 -5.35 -8.86 -13.06
CA LEU A 224 -5.10 -8.61 -11.64
C LEU A 224 -5.39 -9.88 -10.82
N ASP A 225 -4.42 -10.27 -9.98
CA ASP A 225 -4.52 -11.47 -9.12
C ASP A 225 -5.03 -11.19 -7.71
N GLY A 226 -5.02 -9.92 -7.31
CA GLY A 226 -5.53 -9.50 -6.01
C GLY A 226 -7.06 -9.58 -5.93
N LYS A 227 -7.56 -9.43 -4.71
CA LYS A 227 -8.99 -9.33 -4.41
C LYS A 227 -9.29 -8.00 -3.72
N SER A 228 -10.54 -7.54 -3.84
CA SER A 228 -10.99 -6.37 -3.12
C SER A 228 -11.48 -6.75 -1.73
N TRP A 229 -11.01 -6.03 -0.71
CA TRP A 229 -11.46 -6.17 0.66
C TRP A 229 -12.72 -5.35 1.02
N LEU A 230 -13.27 -4.56 0.08
CA LEU A 230 -14.48 -3.77 0.35
C LEU A 230 -15.78 -4.60 0.40
N ASN A 231 -15.80 -5.76 -0.27
CA ASN A 231 -16.95 -6.69 -0.27
C ASN A 231 -16.77 -7.81 0.76
N PHE A 232 -15.81 -7.68 1.66
CA PHE A 232 -15.54 -8.71 2.66
C PHE A 232 -16.74 -8.83 3.60
N ASN A 233 -17.43 -9.97 3.52
CA ASN A 233 -18.50 -10.33 4.44
C ASN A 233 -17.89 -11.23 5.53
N PRO A 234 -17.73 -10.75 6.77
CA PRO A 234 -17.12 -11.50 7.85
C PRO A 234 -18.08 -12.59 8.33
N LYS A 235 -18.23 -13.67 7.57
CA LYS A 235 -19.02 -14.83 8.02
C LYS A 235 -18.34 -15.59 9.15
N GLU A 236 -17.07 -15.32 9.44
CA GLU A 236 -16.34 -15.91 10.57
C GLU A 236 -15.82 -14.83 11.52
N LYS A 237 -16.26 -14.95 12.77
CA LYS A 237 -16.17 -13.98 13.84
C LYS A 237 -14.76 -13.94 14.43
N ASN A 238 -14.25 -12.74 14.63
CA ASN A 238 -13.65 -12.31 15.89
C ASN A 238 -13.67 -10.77 15.90
N GLU A 239 -14.78 -10.19 16.39
CA GLU A 239 -14.84 -8.77 16.69
C GLU A 239 -13.85 -8.49 17.83
N LEU A 240 -12.65 -8.01 17.48
CA LEU A 240 -11.73 -7.44 18.44
C LEU A 240 -12.11 -5.97 18.66
N HIS A 241 -12.33 -5.60 19.92
CA HIS A 241 -12.37 -4.21 20.35
C HIS A 241 -10.98 -3.60 20.19
N LEU A 242 -10.66 -3.12 18.99
CA LEU A 242 -9.41 -2.40 18.72
C LEU A 242 -9.42 -1.08 19.49
N ASN A 243 -8.57 -0.99 20.51
CA ASN A 243 -8.27 0.26 21.20
C ASN A 243 -7.31 1.06 20.30
N VAL A 244 -7.86 2.02 19.55
CA VAL A 244 -7.15 2.80 18.50
C VAL A 244 -6.05 3.71 19.08
N SER A 245 -5.90 3.78 20.40
CA SER A 245 -4.84 4.54 21.07
C SER A 245 -3.47 3.86 21.07
N SER A 246 -3.35 2.61 20.59
CA SER A 246 -2.12 1.82 20.71
C SER A 246 -1.61 1.23 19.38
N LEU A 247 -1.71 1.98 18.27
CA LEU A 247 -0.90 1.65 17.10
C LEU A 247 0.34 2.55 17.04
N PRO A 248 1.53 1.96 16.78
CA PRO A 248 1.85 0.54 16.70
C PRO A 248 2.41 0.01 18.05
N ASN A 249 1.71 -0.92 18.69
CA ASN A 249 2.24 -1.67 19.85
C ASN A 249 3.36 -2.63 19.37
N GLU A 250 4.57 -2.48 19.90
CA GLU A 250 5.80 -3.20 19.49
C GLU A 250 5.66 -4.73 19.47
N ALA A 251 4.77 -5.31 20.28
CA ALA A 251 4.58 -6.75 20.39
C ALA A 251 3.94 -7.43 19.16
N LYS A 252 3.36 -6.66 18.22
CA LYS A 252 2.64 -7.23 17.05
C LYS A 252 3.39 -7.11 15.70
N PHE A 253 4.49 -6.36 15.63
CA PHE A 253 5.22 -6.14 14.38
C PHE A 253 6.54 -6.91 14.34
N SER A 254 6.52 -8.09 13.72
CA SER A 254 7.73 -8.82 13.36
C SER A 254 8.30 -8.28 12.04
N ASN A 255 9.55 -7.81 12.00
CA ASN A 255 10.47 -7.66 10.84
C ASN A 255 9.99 -7.02 9.51
N ASN A 256 8.88 -6.26 9.48
CA ASN A 256 8.37 -5.67 8.23
C ASN A 256 9.00 -4.28 7.95
N SER A 257 9.39 -3.98 6.71
CA SER A 257 10.19 -2.81 6.31
C SER A 257 9.69 -2.11 5.05
N GLY A 258 9.84 -0.78 4.99
CA GLY A 258 9.29 0.05 3.92
C GLY A 258 7.81 0.39 4.17
N SER A 259 7.32 1.52 3.67
CA SER A 259 5.88 1.81 3.76
C SER A 259 5.34 2.38 2.46
N ILE A 260 4.37 1.66 1.89
CA ILE A 260 3.47 2.16 0.86
C ILE A 260 2.22 2.66 1.58
N ASN A 261 2.10 3.98 1.65
CA ASN A 261 0.91 4.64 2.14
C ASN A 261 0.10 5.14 0.94
N MET A 262 -1.08 4.58 0.74
CA MET A 262 -1.97 4.93 -0.37
C MET A 262 -3.24 5.57 0.18
N VAL A 263 -3.51 6.82 -0.20
CA VAL A 263 -4.70 7.56 0.23
C VAL A 263 -5.58 7.80 -0.99
N LEU A 264 -6.78 7.27 -0.99
CA LEU A 264 -7.70 7.28 -2.12
C LEU A 264 -8.97 8.06 -1.76
N LYS A 265 -9.42 8.90 -2.69
CA LYS A 265 -10.54 9.80 -2.55
C LYS A 265 -11.59 9.50 -3.60
N GLU A 266 -12.83 9.36 -3.18
CA GLU A 266 -14.00 9.57 -4.02
C GLU A 266 -14.83 10.73 -3.45
N LEU A 267 -15.59 11.46 -4.28
CA LEU A 267 -16.58 12.42 -3.79
C LEU A 267 -17.83 11.63 -3.35
N LYS A 268 -18.45 11.97 -2.21
CA LYS A 268 -19.76 11.40 -1.88
C LYS A 268 -20.76 11.85 -2.95
N LYS A 269 -21.44 10.89 -3.58
CA LYS A 269 -22.65 11.18 -4.35
C LYS A 269 -23.79 11.61 -3.42
#